data_AF-A0A951E8L0-F1
#
_entry.id   AF-A0A951E8L0-F1
#
_cell.length_a   1.000
_cell.length_b   1.000
_cell.length_c   1.000
_cell.angle_alpha   90.00
_cell.angle_beta   90.00
_cell.angle_gamma   90.00
#
_symmetry.space_group_name_H-M   'P 1'
#
loop_
_entity.id
_entity.type
_entity.pdbx_description
1 polymer ?
#
loop_
_entity_poly.entity_id
_entity_poly.type
_entity_poly.pdbx_seq_one_letter_code
_entity_poly.pdbx_strand_id
1 'polypeptide(L)'
;MSIFSRRAKPGGDAAMVISERELSELTRQLDELHESTFPPLCKGLDELTANLGAVVRQPSTRRSFFLGAAGAVALGAAAACSGGQPAAPAASRTPASPPPPQETYPGDLKMVAVAAALENLAVSAYEEVLRKVGTGELGAVPPAVATFVQTAMKQHSDHAQAWNTALSRAGKPILSDAPLSITQQQMALLAAARSVPDVAKFALNLENVAAQTYTAATTNLSDHTAIMTAATIQPVETMHAAILNFIIGEYPIPDTFIGISTALKPDSLAVR
;
A
#
# COMPACT_ATOMS: atom_id res chain seq x y z
N MET A 1 37.95 -0.68 -25.48
CA MET A 1 36.90 0.06 -26.22
C MET A 1 35.74 0.29 -25.26
N SER A 2 35.63 1.51 -24.72
CA SER A 2 34.57 1.90 -23.78
C SER A 2 33.58 2.76 -24.57
N ILE A 3 32.34 2.29 -24.75
CA ILE A 3 31.36 2.89 -25.68
C ILE A 3 30.26 3.67 -24.92
N PHE A 4 30.34 3.82 -23.60
CA PHE A 4 29.37 4.64 -22.86
C PHE A 4 30.04 5.43 -21.74
N SER A 5 30.64 6.56 -22.13
CA SER A 5 30.88 7.68 -21.21
C SER A 5 30.34 8.94 -21.87
N ARG A 6 29.04 9.21 -21.66
CA ARG A 6 28.54 10.58 -21.76
C ARG A 6 28.68 11.22 -20.39
N ARG A 7 29.68 12.08 -20.31
CA ARG A 7 29.93 13.04 -19.26
C ARG A 7 28.70 13.93 -19.10
N ALA A 8 28.01 13.82 -17.96
CA ALA A 8 26.99 14.80 -17.58
C ALA A 8 27.67 16.17 -17.42
N LYS A 9 27.15 17.20 -18.09
CA LYS A 9 27.54 18.59 -17.83
C LYS A 9 26.85 19.05 -16.55
N PRO A 10 27.55 19.66 -15.59
CA PRO A 10 26.91 20.38 -14.50
C PRO A 10 26.59 21.82 -14.96
N GLY A 11 25.37 22.29 -14.67
CA GLY A 11 25.00 23.70 -14.75
C GLY A 11 24.15 24.10 -15.96
N GLY A 12 22.85 24.17 -15.72
CA GLY A 12 21.82 24.82 -16.55
C GLY A 12 20.53 24.75 -15.74
N ASP A 13 19.78 25.86 -15.66
CA ASP A 13 18.57 26.01 -14.85
C ASP A 13 17.72 24.74 -14.79
N ALA A 14 17.23 24.41 -13.58
CA ALA A 14 16.41 23.24 -13.28
C ALA A 14 15.04 23.29 -13.97
N ALA A 15 15.03 23.30 -15.30
CA ALA A 15 13.86 23.17 -16.13
C ALA A 15 13.50 21.68 -16.21
N MET A 16 12.22 21.37 -16.06
CA MET A 16 11.70 20.03 -16.33
C MET A 16 12.10 19.59 -17.74
N VAL A 17 12.54 18.35 -17.89
CA VAL A 17 12.92 17.79 -19.19
C VAL A 17 11.69 17.44 -20.02
N ILE A 18 10.58 17.11 -19.37
CA ILE A 18 9.27 16.90 -19.99
C ILE A 18 8.56 18.23 -20.24
N SER A 19 7.88 18.36 -21.39
CA SER A 19 7.08 19.55 -21.66
C SER A 19 5.77 19.54 -20.87
N GLU A 20 5.22 20.74 -20.63
CA GLU A 20 3.93 20.94 -19.97
C GLU A 20 2.82 20.05 -20.57
N ARG A 21 2.73 20.04 -21.90
CA ARG A 21 1.73 19.26 -22.63
C ARG A 21 1.92 17.76 -22.44
N GLU A 22 3.16 17.28 -22.51
CA GLU A 22 3.44 15.85 -22.33
C GLU A 22 3.13 15.41 -20.91
N LEU A 23 3.48 16.21 -19.89
CA LEU A 23 3.17 15.90 -18.50
C LEU A 23 1.66 15.87 -18.24
N SER A 24 0.91 16.85 -18.76
CA SER A 24 -0.56 16.84 -18.69
C SER A 24 -1.16 15.61 -19.36
N GLU A 25 -0.61 15.18 -20.50
CA GLU A 25 -1.11 14.03 -21.24
C GLU A 25 -0.82 12.72 -20.51
N LEU A 26 0.39 12.52 -19.97
CA LEU A 26 0.71 11.36 -19.14
C LEU A 26 -0.19 11.28 -17.91
N THR A 27 -0.41 12.42 -17.24
CA THR A 27 -1.29 12.50 -16.07
C THR A 27 -2.73 12.15 -16.43
N ARG A 28 -3.24 12.67 -17.55
CA ARG A 28 -4.59 12.36 -18.04
C ARG A 28 -4.75 10.87 -18.35
N GLN A 29 -3.79 10.26 -19.03
CA GLN A 29 -3.83 8.83 -19.35
C GLN A 29 -3.78 7.96 -18.09
N LEU A 30 -2.95 8.33 -17.12
CA LEU A 30 -2.91 7.69 -15.81
C LEU A 30 -4.28 7.78 -15.11
N ASP A 31 -4.87 8.97 -15.07
CA ASP A 31 -6.16 9.19 -14.42
C ASP A 31 -7.30 8.42 -15.09
N GLU A 32 -7.36 8.43 -16.42
CA GLU A 32 -8.34 7.64 -17.18
C GLU A 32 -8.19 6.14 -16.94
N LEU A 33 -6.96 5.64 -16.87
CA LEU A 33 -6.71 4.25 -16.55
C LEU A 33 -7.20 3.91 -15.14
N HIS A 34 -6.88 4.76 -14.16
CA HIS A 34 -7.32 4.58 -12.77
C HIS A 34 -8.85 4.57 -12.67
N GLU A 35 -9.52 5.60 -13.18
CA GLU A 35 -10.98 5.73 -13.13
C GLU A 35 -11.72 4.58 -13.86
N SER A 36 -11.15 4.08 -14.96
CA SER A 36 -11.77 2.99 -15.73
C SER A 36 -11.52 1.60 -15.16
N THR A 37 -10.48 1.41 -14.33
CA THR A 37 -10.08 0.07 -13.84
C THR A 37 -10.24 -0.10 -12.34
N PHE A 38 -9.85 0.90 -11.55
CA PHE A 38 -9.74 0.77 -10.09
C PHE A 38 -11.10 0.62 -9.40
N PRO A 39 -12.13 1.45 -9.65
CA PRO A 39 -13.44 1.28 -9.01
C PRO A 39 -14.13 -0.06 -9.37
N PRO A 40 -14.17 -0.50 -10.64
CA PRO A 40 -14.70 -1.82 -10.99
C PRO A 40 -13.95 -2.97 -10.31
N LEU A 41 -12.62 -2.89 -10.19
CA LEU A 41 -11.82 -3.90 -9.49
C LEU A 41 -12.16 -3.95 -8.00
N CYS A 42 -12.25 -2.80 -7.33
CA CYS A 42 -12.67 -2.73 -5.93
C CYS A 42 -14.05 -3.39 -5.73
N LYS A 43 -15.01 -3.07 -6.61
CA LYS A 43 -16.34 -3.72 -6.58
C LYS A 43 -16.25 -5.24 -6.81
N GLY A 44 -15.40 -5.69 -7.73
CA GLY A 44 -15.18 -7.12 -7.97
C GLY A 44 -14.58 -7.84 -6.75
N LEU A 45 -13.62 -7.22 -6.06
CA LEU A 45 -13.05 -7.74 -4.82
C LEU A 45 -14.10 -7.80 -3.69
N ASP A 46 -14.99 -6.82 -3.67
CA ASP A 46 -16.11 -6.77 -2.73
C ASP A 46 -17.09 -7.93 -2.94
N GLU A 47 -17.47 -8.17 -4.18
CA GLU A 47 -18.34 -9.28 -4.56
C GLU A 47 -17.67 -10.65 -4.30
N LEU A 48 -16.38 -10.79 -4.65
CA LEU A 48 -15.62 -12.01 -4.39
C LEU A 48 -15.57 -12.33 -2.89
N THR A 49 -15.26 -11.34 -2.06
CA THR A 49 -15.17 -11.50 -0.60
C THR A 49 -16.54 -11.89 -0.01
N ALA A 50 -17.62 -11.25 -0.46
CA ALA A 50 -18.98 -11.59 -0.01
C ALA A 50 -19.36 -13.03 -0.38
N ASN A 51 -19.02 -13.46 -1.59
CA ASN A 51 -19.30 -14.81 -2.08
C ASN A 51 -18.49 -15.88 -1.33
N LEU A 52 -17.20 -15.63 -1.06
CA LEU A 52 -16.37 -16.52 -0.23
C LEU A 52 -16.92 -16.63 1.19
N GLY A 53 -17.33 -15.51 1.79
CA GLY A 53 -17.97 -15.50 3.11
C GLY A 53 -19.28 -16.31 3.17
N ALA A 54 -20.06 -16.31 2.08
CA ALA A 54 -21.27 -17.12 1.98
C ALA A 54 -20.96 -18.63 1.88
N VAL A 55 -19.93 -19.03 1.12
CA VAL A 55 -19.50 -20.43 1.00
C VAL A 55 -19.01 -20.99 2.34
N VAL A 56 -18.22 -20.22 3.09
CA VAL A 56 -17.68 -20.63 4.41
C VAL A 56 -18.77 -20.71 5.48
N ARG A 57 -19.83 -19.89 5.38
CA ARG A 57 -20.96 -19.87 6.35
C ARG A 57 -22.03 -20.91 6.08
N GLN A 58 -22.03 -21.61 4.95
CA GLN A 58 -22.97 -22.71 4.74
C GLN A 58 -22.59 -23.89 5.64
N PRO A 59 -23.47 -24.32 6.57
CA PRO A 59 -23.21 -25.51 7.36
C PRO A 59 -23.14 -26.69 6.39
N SER A 60 -22.03 -27.43 6.45
CA SER A 60 -21.86 -28.67 5.70
C SER A 60 -22.96 -29.64 6.10
N THR A 61 -24.03 -29.71 5.29
CA THR A 61 -25.08 -30.69 5.50
C THR A 61 -24.54 -32.06 5.12
N ARG A 62 -24.95 -33.11 5.84
CA ARG A 62 -24.55 -34.50 5.54
C ARG A 62 -24.82 -34.90 4.10
N ARG A 63 -25.78 -34.25 3.43
CA ARG A 63 -26.15 -34.49 2.02
C ARG A 63 -25.12 -33.93 1.03
N SER A 64 -24.49 -32.79 1.35
CA SER A 64 -23.43 -32.19 0.52
C SER A 64 -22.10 -32.95 0.63
N PHE A 65 -21.85 -33.65 1.75
CA PHE A 65 -20.66 -34.48 1.94
C PHE A 65 -20.67 -35.74 1.04
N PHE A 66 -21.83 -36.35 0.82
CA PHE A 66 -21.94 -37.56 -0.03
C PHE A 66 -22.01 -37.27 -1.53
N LEU A 67 -22.33 -36.04 -1.94
CA LEU A 67 -22.29 -35.60 -3.35
C LEU A 67 -20.97 -34.92 -3.73
N GLY A 68 -20.13 -34.54 -2.74
CA GLY A 68 -18.83 -33.89 -2.94
C GLY A 68 -17.61 -34.82 -2.86
N ALA A 69 -17.80 -36.14 -2.77
CA ALA A 69 -16.72 -37.13 -2.63
C ALA A 69 -15.96 -37.44 -3.94
N ALA A 70 -15.99 -36.54 -4.93
CA ALA A 70 -15.19 -36.64 -6.15
C ALA A 70 -14.10 -35.57 -6.28
N GLY A 71 -13.92 -34.66 -5.30
CA GLY A 71 -13.07 -33.47 -5.53
C GLY A 71 -12.36 -32.83 -4.35
N ALA A 72 -12.10 -33.52 -3.23
CA ALA A 72 -11.27 -32.96 -2.16
C ALA A 72 -10.44 -34.03 -1.46
N VAL A 73 -9.21 -34.21 -1.94
CA VAL A 73 -8.14 -34.91 -1.21
C VAL A 73 -7.36 -33.87 -0.40
N ALA A 74 -7.10 -34.23 0.86
CA ALA A 74 -6.18 -33.62 1.82
C ALA A 74 -6.65 -32.34 2.56
N LEU A 75 -6.94 -32.49 3.86
CA LEU A 75 -6.04 -32.09 4.95
C LEU A 75 -6.71 -32.32 6.33
N GLY A 76 -5.96 -32.90 7.27
CA GLY A 76 -6.18 -32.71 8.71
C GLY A 76 -7.01 -33.75 9.46
N ALA A 77 -6.40 -34.88 9.82
CA ALA A 77 -6.89 -35.73 10.90
C ALA A 77 -6.61 -35.07 12.26
N ALA A 78 -7.66 -34.79 13.04
CA ALA A 78 -7.56 -34.60 14.49
C ALA A 78 -8.25 -35.77 15.18
N ALA A 79 -7.45 -36.52 15.93
CA ALA A 79 -7.79 -37.79 16.55
C ALA A 79 -8.75 -37.63 17.75
N ALA A 80 -9.32 -38.77 18.11
CA ALA A 80 -10.39 -38.97 19.06
C ALA A 80 -10.01 -38.81 20.55
N CYS A 81 -11.04 -38.50 21.34
CA CYS A 81 -11.41 -38.98 22.68
C CYS A 81 -10.35 -39.63 23.60
N SER A 82 -10.23 -39.09 24.81
CA SER A 82 -10.21 -39.84 26.10
C SER A 82 -10.45 -38.79 27.20
N GLY A 83 -11.29 -38.97 28.22
CA GLY A 83 -11.38 -40.08 29.17
C GLY A 83 -11.19 -39.43 30.56
N GLY A 84 -12.25 -39.32 31.35
CA GLY A 84 -12.19 -38.68 32.67
C GLY A 84 -11.60 -39.58 33.75
N GLN A 85 -10.81 -39.01 34.68
CA GLN A 85 -10.57 -39.50 36.05
C GLN A 85 -9.76 -38.46 36.89
N PRO A 86 -9.63 -38.61 38.23
CA PRO A 86 -10.08 -37.63 39.22
C PRO A 86 -9.00 -36.65 39.72
N ALA A 87 -9.47 -35.62 40.43
CA ALA A 87 -8.70 -34.50 40.95
C ALA A 87 -7.57 -34.89 41.92
N ALA A 88 -6.39 -34.33 41.67
CA ALA A 88 -5.24 -34.27 42.58
C ALA A 88 -4.95 -32.79 42.96
N PRO A 89 -4.28 -32.52 44.09
CA PRO A 89 -4.39 -31.26 44.80
C PRO A 89 -3.62 -30.10 44.14
N ALA A 90 -4.11 -28.89 44.39
CA ALA A 90 -3.61 -27.65 43.82
C ALA A 90 -2.15 -27.38 44.18
N ALA A 91 -1.27 -27.41 43.17
CA ALA A 91 0.05 -26.80 43.25
C ALA A 91 -0.08 -25.26 43.19
N SER A 92 0.63 -24.60 44.09
CA SER A 92 0.73 -23.14 44.20
C SER A 92 1.11 -22.51 42.86
N ARG A 93 0.17 -21.76 42.28
CA ARG A 93 0.37 -21.04 41.01
C ARG A 93 1.27 -19.85 41.28
N THR A 94 2.48 -19.88 40.73
CA THR A 94 3.24 -18.65 40.46
C THR A 94 2.36 -17.69 39.67
N PRO A 95 2.35 -16.38 39.98
CA PRO A 95 1.55 -15.42 39.23
C PRO A 95 1.97 -15.48 37.76
N ALA A 96 1.01 -15.83 36.89
CA ALA A 96 1.21 -15.79 35.46
C ALA A 96 1.53 -14.35 35.07
N SER A 97 2.58 -14.15 34.26
CA SER A 97 2.84 -12.87 33.62
C SER A 97 1.56 -12.38 32.94
N PRO A 98 1.24 -11.08 33.00
CA PRO A 98 0.06 -10.55 32.33
C PRO A 98 0.11 -10.95 30.84
N PRO A 99 -1.03 -11.35 30.25
CA PRO A 99 -1.05 -11.64 28.82
C PRO A 99 -0.54 -10.42 28.06
N PRO A 100 0.23 -10.63 26.97
CA PRO A 100 0.68 -9.52 26.14
C PRO A 100 -0.54 -8.68 25.70
N PRO A 101 -0.36 -7.37 25.49
CA PRO A 101 -1.43 -6.51 24.99
C PRO A 101 -2.05 -7.14 23.74
N GLN A 102 -3.38 -7.11 23.64
CA GLN A 102 -4.08 -7.64 22.49
C GLN A 102 -3.72 -6.79 21.26
N GLU A 103 -3.12 -7.41 20.24
CA GLU A 103 -2.75 -6.73 18.99
C GLU A 103 -4.02 -6.31 18.24
N THR A 104 -4.11 -5.03 17.89
CA THR A 104 -5.26 -4.44 17.19
C THR A 104 -5.44 -5.09 15.82
N TYR A 105 -4.34 -5.28 15.09
CA TYR A 105 -4.30 -5.86 13.74
C TYR A 105 -3.48 -7.16 13.73
N PRO A 106 -4.10 -8.33 13.88
CA PRO A 106 -3.40 -9.62 13.89
C PRO A 106 -3.08 -10.10 12.47
N GLY A 107 -1.96 -10.82 12.31
CA GLY A 107 -1.59 -11.47 11.05
C GLY A 107 -1.48 -10.49 9.88
N ASP A 108 -2.01 -10.87 8.72
CA ASP A 108 -1.97 -10.06 7.49
C ASP A 108 -2.65 -8.71 7.62
N LEU A 109 -3.63 -8.57 8.53
CA LEU A 109 -4.29 -7.29 8.78
C LEU A 109 -3.32 -6.22 9.27
N LYS A 110 -2.17 -6.62 9.83
CA LYS A 110 -1.11 -5.68 10.19
C LYS A 110 -0.49 -5.03 8.96
N MET A 111 -0.27 -5.79 7.89
CA MET A 111 0.21 -5.24 6.62
C MET A 111 -0.87 -4.43 5.90
N VAL A 112 -2.14 -4.84 6.00
CA VAL A 112 -3.28 -4.02 5.50
C VAL A 112 -3.31 -2.67 6.22
N ALA A 113 -3.09 -2.65 7.53
CA ALA A 113 -3.02 -1.40 8.32
C ALA A 113 -1.78 -0.55 7.97
N VAL A 114 -0.61 -1.18 7.79
CA VAL A 114 0.59 -0.48 7.28
C VAL A 114 0.32 0.16 5.92
N ALA A 115 -0.34 -0.57 5.01
CA ALA A 115 -0.68 -0.07 3.68
C ALA A 115 -1.66 1.11 3.75
N ALA A 116 -2.75 1.01 4.52
CA ALA A 116 -3.68 2.12 4.73
C ALA A 116 -2.98 3.37 5.29
N ALA A 117 -2.10 3.18 6.28
CA ALA A 117 -1.32 4.27 6.86
C ALA A 117 -0.30 4.87 5.88
N LEU A 118 0.28 4.06 4.98
CA LEU A 118 1.21 4.52 3.95
C LEU A 118 0.49 5.35 2.89
N GLU A 119 -0.70 4.94 2.46
CA GLU A 119 -1.52 5.75 1.56
C GLU A 119 -1.92 7.10 2.21
N ASN A 120 -2.31 7.09 3.48
CA ASN A 120 -2.60 8.35 4.19
C ASN A 120 -1.36 9.24 4.34
N LEU A 121 -0.16 8.66 4.45
CA LEU A 121 1.09 9.41 4.44
C LEU A 121 1.30 10.08 3.07
N ALA A 122 1.04 9.35 1.99
CA ALA A 122 1.11 9.88 0.63
C ALA A 122 0.08 11.01 0.42
N VAL A 123 -1.18 10.83 0.81
CA VAL A 123 -2.19 11.90 0.79
C VAL A 123 -1.70 13.15 1.53
N SER A 124 -1.22 12.99 2.76
CA SER A 124 -0.70 14.11 3.58
C SER A 124 0.50 14.80 2.91
N ALA A 125 1.38 14.02 2.28
CA ALA A 125 2.53 14.56 1.56
C ALA A 125 2.11 15.38 0.34
N TYR A 126 1.23 14.85 -0.52
CA TYR A 126 0.74 15.59 -1.68
C TYR A 126 -0.07 16.83 -1.29
N GLU A 127 -0.85 16.77 -0.20
CA GLU A 127 -1.54 17.94 0.35
C GLU A 127 -0.54 19.04 0.77
N GLU A 128 0.54 18.67 1.46
CA GLU A 128 1.60 19.61 1.83
C GLU A 128 2.32 20.17 0.60
N VAL A 129 2.52 19.39 -0.46
CA VAL A 129 3.03 19.90 -1.74
C VAL A 129 2.09 20.96 -2.31
N LEU A 130 0.77 20.71 -2.38
CA LEU A 130 -0.21 21.69 -2.86
C LEU A 130 -0.23 22.95 -2.00
N ARG A 131 -0.10 22.81 -0.67
CA ARG A 131 0.03 23.96 0.23
C ARG A 131 1.27 24.80 -0.11
N LYS A 132 2.41 24.16 -0.35
CA LYS A 132 3.65 24.83 -0.78
C LYS A 132 3.53 25.49 -2.16
N VAL A 133 2.81 24.88 -3.09
CA VAL A 133 2.45 25.51 -4.38
C VAL A 133 1.62 26.78 -4.15
N GLY A 134 0.55 26.69 -3.35
CA GLY A 134 -0.36 27.81 -3.10
C GLY A 134 0.26 28.98 -2.33
N THR A 135 1.28 28.71 -1.50
CA THR A 135 2.05 29.73 -0.77
C THR A 135 3.25 30.26 -1.54
N GLY A 136 3.58 29.69 -2.70
CA GLY A 136 4.74 30.07 -3.51
C GLY A 136 6.09 29.62 -2.93
N GLU A 137 6.11 28.74 -1.93
CA GLU A 137 7.34 28.23 -1.29
C GLU A 137 8.25 27.46 -2.26
N LEU A 138 7.70 26.94 -3.36
CA LEU A 138 8.42 26.19 -4.40
C LEU A 138 8.88 27.06 -5.58
N GLY A 139 8.59 28.36 -5.55
CA GLY A 139 8.79 29.26 -6.69
C GLY A 139 7.73 29.04 -7.78
N ALA A 140 8.12 29.24 -9.05
CA ALA A 140 7.23 29.02 -10.18
C ALA A 140 6.98 27.51 -10.38
N VAL A 141 5.72 27.10 -10.25
CA VAL A 141 5.29 25.71 -10.42
C VAL A 141 4.54 25.60 -11.75
N PRO A 142 4.99 24.73 -12.68
CA PRO A 142 4.26 24.48 -13.92
C PRO A 142 2.86 23.89 -13.62
N PRO A 143 1.78 24.42 -14.22
CA PRO A 143 0.42 23.93 -14.00
C PRO A 143 0.26 22.40 -14.11
N ALA A 144 0.93 21.75 -15.06
CA ALA A 144 0.89 20.31 -15.26
C ALA A 144 1.45 19.53 -14.05
N VAL A 145 2.42 20.09 -13.32
CA VAL A 145 2.91 19.51 -12.05
C VAL A 145 1.82 19.57 -11.00
N ALA A 146 1.13 20.72 -10.87
CA ALA A 146 0.04 20.85 -9.91
C ALA A 146 -1.14 19.91 -10.25
N THR A 147 -1.43 19.69 -11.54
CA THR A 147 -2.42 18.70 -11.98
C THR A 147 -1.99 17.29 -11.57
N PHE A 148 -0.75 16.89 -11.85
CA PHE A 148 -0.24 15.58 -11.43
C PHE A 148 -0.34 15.38 -9.91
N VAL A 149 0.07 16.38 -9.12
CA VAL A 149 0.00 16.32 -7.65
C VAL A 149 -1.44 16.13 -7.17
N GLN A 150 -2.42 16.82 -7.76
CA GLN A 150 -3.84 16.64 -7.42
C GLN A 150 -4.36 15.25 -7.81
N THR A 151 -4.00 14.77 -9.00
CA THR A 151 -4.37 13.43 -9.49
C THR A 151 -3.81 12.34 -8.57
N ALA A 152 -2.51 12.35 -8.30
CA ALA A 152 -1.87 11.37 -7.41
C ALA A 152 -2.48 11.38 -6.00
N MET A 153 -2.72 12.57 -5.42
CA MET A 153 -3.37 12.71 -4.11
C MET A 153 -4.77 12.08 -4.08
N LYS A 154 -5.56 12.27 -5.14
CA LYS A 154 -6.88 11.64 -5.26
C LYS A 154 -6.74 10.11 -5.32
N GLN A 155 -5.82 9.61 -6.13
CA GLN A 155 -5.61 8.17 -6.29
C GLN A 155 -5.15 7.51 -4.99
N HIS A 156 -4.21 8.11 -4.24
CA HIS A 156 -3.85 7.64 -2.90
C HIS A 156 -5.03 7.64 -1.93
N SER A 157 -5.94 8.62 -2.04
CA SER A 157 -7.17 8.63 -1.22
C SER A 157 -8.07 7.44 -1.56
N ASP A 158 -8.22 7.11 -2.84
CA ASP A 158 -8.95 5.92 -3.30
C ASP A 158 -8.25 4.63 -2.81
N HIS A 159 -6.92 4.57 -2.85
CA HIS A 159 -6.13 3.45 -2.36
C HIS A 159 -6.27 3.26 -0.84
N ALA A 160 -6.17 4.34 -0.06
CA ALA A 160 -6.39 4.33 1.39
C ALA A 160 -7.79 3.79 1.71
N GLN A 161 -8.80 4.19 0.94
CA GLN A 161 -10.17 3.68 1.10
C GLN A 161 -10.28 2.18 0.81
N ALA A 162 -9.60 1.68 -0.23
CA ALA A 162 -9.59 0.25 -0.55
C ALA A 162 -8.98 -0.57 0.60
N TRP A 163 -7.85 -0.15 1.15
CA TRP A 163 -7.23 -0.81 2.32
C TRP A 163 -8.11 -0.72 3.57
N ASN A 164 -8.70 0.45 3.85
CA ASN A 164 -9.60 0.64 4.98
C ASN A 164 -10.89 -0.19 4.86
N THR A 165 -11.35 -0.45 3.64
CA THR A 165 -12.48 -1.35 3.41
C THR A 165 -12.15 -2.78 3.87
N ALA A 166 -10.93 -3.25 3.63
CA ALA A 166 -10.46 -4.54 4.14
C ALA A 166 -10.40 -4.57 5.68
N LEU A 167 -9.89 -3.50 6.32
CA LEU A 167 -9.89 -3.39 7.79
C LEU A 167 -11.30 -3.42 8.38
N SER A 168 -12.21 -2.61 7.82
CA SER A 168 -13.60 -2.51 8.27
C SER A 168 -14.32 -3.86 8.20
N ARG A 169 -14.11 -4.63 7.11
CA ARG A 169 -14.66 -5.99 6.95
C ARG A 169 -14.16 -6.98 7.99
N ALA A 170 -12.91 -6.85 8.38
CA ALA A 170 -12.31 -7.63 9.45
C ALA A 170 -12.75 -7.17 10.85
N GLY A 171 -13.65 -6.17 10.95
CA GLY A 171 -14.10 -5.58 12.21
C GLY A 171 -12.98 -4.82 12.92
N LYS A 172 -12.00 -4.32 12.17
CA LYS A 172 -10.86 -3.56 12.71
C LYS A 172 -11.05 -2.06 12.52
N PRO A 173 -10.46 -1.23 13.40
CA PRO A 173 -10.47 0.22 13.21
C PRO A 173 -9.84 0.59 11.87
N ILE A 174 -10.51 1.47 11.13
CA ILE A 174 -9.91 2.10 9.95
C ILE A 174 -8.84 3.11 10.37
N LEU A 175 -7.92 3.42 9.47
CA LEU A 175 -6.90 4.44 9.67
C LEU A 175 -7.17 5.60 8.72
N SER A 176 -7.39 6.79 9.28
CA SER A 176 -7.50 8.05 8.53
C SER A 176 -6.24 8.91 8.64
N ASP A 177 -5.30 8.49 9.49
CA ASP A 177 -3.99 9.10 9.70
C ASP A 177 -2.88 8.14 9.24
N ALA A 178 -1.64 8.59 9.38
CA ALA A 178 -0.44 7.83 9.00
C ALA A 178 0.39 7.44 10.23
N PRO A 179 -0.05 6.50 11.10
CA PRO A 179 0.69 6.12 12.29
C PRO A 179 1.83 5.16 11.96
N LEU A 180 2.77 5.61 11.12
CA LEU A 180 3.99 4.89 10.78
C LEU A 180 5.18 5.48 11.54
N SER A 181 6.14 4.63 11.89
CA SER A 181 7.41 5.05 12.50
C SER A 181 8.20 6.03 11.62
N ILE A 182 7.98 6.04 10.30
CA ILE A 182 8.64 6.92 9.35
C ILE A 182 7.95 8.28 9.19
N THR A 183 6.68 8.43 9.61
CA THR A 183 5.83 9.58 9.25
C THR A 183 6.45 10.90 9.64
N GLN A 184 6.90 11.03 10.89
CA GLN A 184 7.48 12.28 11.38
C GLN A 184 8.74 12.67 10.59
N GLN A 185 9.61 11.70 10.28
CA GLN A 185 10.82 11.95 9.52
C GLN A 185 10.50 12.36 8.08
N GLN A 186 9.57 11.66 7.41
CA GLN A 186 9.19 11.96 6.03
C GLN A 186 8.56 13.35 5.91
N MET A 187 7.62 13.69 6.80
CA MET A 187 7.01 15.02 6.79
C MET A 187 8.02 16.13 7.09
N ALA A 188 9.04 15.88 7.92
CA ALA A 188 10.12 16.83 8.15
C ALA A 188 11.01 17.03 6.91
N LEU A 189 11.31 15.96 6.16
CA LEU A 189 12.04 16.05 4.88
C LEU A 189 11.27 16.87 3.85
N LEU A 190 9.97 16.59 3.69
CA LEU A 190 9.11 17.36 2.80
C LEU A 190 9.00 18.83 3.23
N ALA A 191 8.84 19.10 4.53
CA ALA A 191 8.80 20.45 5.06
C ALA A 191 10.09 21.24 4.76
N ALA A 192 11.24 20.57 4.61
CA ALA A 192 12.53 21.16 4.26
C ALA A 192 12.73 21.40 2.75
N ALA A 193 11.92 20.79 1.88
CA ALA A 193 12.00 20.97 0.43
C ALA A 193 11.67 22.42 0.00
N ARG A 194 12.41 22.97 -0.98
CA ARG A 194 12.33 24.39 -1.38
C ARG A 194 12.11 24.61 -2.88
N SER A 195 11.99 23.54 -3.65
CA SER A 195 11.86 23.62 -5.10
C SER A 195 11.03 22.46 -5.64
N VAL A 196 10.52 22.60 -6.87
CA VAL A 196 9.81 21.52 -7.58
C VAL A 196 10.66 20.23 -7.66
N PRO A 197 11.96 20.27 -8.03
CA PRO A 197 12.79 19.07 -8.00
C PRO A 197 12.94 18.43 -6.61
N ASP A 198 13.00 19.23 -5.53
CA ASP A 198 13.13 18.67 -4.17
C ASP A 198 11.87 17.90 -3.77
N VAL A 199 10.68 18.49 -3.98
CA VAL A 199 9.41 17.80 -3.66
C VAL A 199 9.15 16.62 -4.57
N ALA A 200 9.55 16.69 -5.85
CA ALA A 200 9.41 15.58 -6.78
C ALA A 200 10.32 14.40 -6.43
N LYS A 201 11.56 14.65 -5.98
CA LYS A 201 12.46 13.60 -5.45
C LYS A 201 11.92 12.97 -4.17
N PHE A 202 11.35 13.79 -3.29
CA PHE A 202 10.69 13.28 -2.08
C PHE A 202 9.50 12.37 -2.46
N ALA A 203 8.59 12.85 -3.31
CA ALA A 203 7.45 12.07 -3.76
C ALA A 203 7.90 10.78 -4.45
N LEU A 204 8.90 10.85 -5.33
CA LEU A 204 9.45 9.66 -6.01
C LEU A 204 9.95 8.61 -5.02
N ASN A 205 10.59 9.03 -3.92
CA ASN A 205 11.02 8.09 -2.89
C ASN A 205 9.81 7.42 -2.22
N LEU A 206 8.77 8.20 -1.91
CA LEU A 206 7.56 7.69 -1.29
C LEU A 206 6.81 6.70 -2.21
N GLU A 207 6.68 7.01 -3.51
CA GLU A 207 6.07 6.09 -4.48
C GLU A 207 6.85 4.79 -4.63
N ASN A 208 8.18 4.87 -4.64
CA ASN A 208 9.00 3.68 -4.67
C ASN A 208 8.84 2.84 -3.39
N VAL A 209 8.68 3.46 -2.22
CA VAL A 209 8.38 2.74 -0.98
C VAL A 209 7.00 2.07 -1.07
N ALA A 210 5.97 2.76 -1.57
CA ALA A 210 4.63 2.19 -1.77
C ALA A 210 4.66 1.02 -2.76
N ALA A 211 5.22 1.21 -3.95
CA ALA A 211 5.36 0.18 -4.97
C ALA A 211 6.08 -1.06 -4.44
N GLN A 212 7.24 -0.90 -3.78
CA GLN A 212 7.98 -2.02 -3.21
C GLN A 212 7.22 -2.69 -2.05
N THR A 213 6.48 -1.92 -1.23
CA THR A 213 5.64 -2.46 -0.17
C THR A 213 4.53 -3.34 -0.73
N TYR A 214 3.90 -2.94 -1.83
CA TYR A 214 2.83 -3.70 -2.47
C TYR A 214 3.36 -4.89 -3.27
N THR A 215 4.54 -4.80 -3.89
CA THR A 215 5.25 -5.97 -4.42
C THR A 215 5.58 -6.99 -3.31
N ALA A 216 5.97 -6.53 -2.12
CA ALA A 216 6.19 -7.43 -0.99
C ALA A 216 4.86 -8.04 -0.49
N ALA A 217 3.78 -7.25 -0.44
CA ALA A 217 2.48 -7.73 0.00
C ALA A 217 1.92 -8.84 -0.90
N THR A 218 2.07 -8.74 -2.23
CA THR A 218 1.58 -9.76 -3.16
C THR A 218 2.26 -11.12 -3.00
N THR A 219 3.46 -11.16 -2.42
CA THR A 219 4.26 -12.38 -2.27
C THR A 219 4.30 -12.94 -0.86
N ASN A 220 4.02 -12.12 0.17
CA ASN A 220 4.19 -12.50 1.57
C ASN A 220 2.89 -12.60 2.38
N LEU A 221 1.76 -12.13 1.84
CA LEU A 221 0.45 -12.27 2.49
C LEU A 221 -0.22 -13.59 2.11
N SER A 222 -1.16 -14.02 2.96
CA SER A 222 -2.05 -15.17 2.75
C SER A 222 -3.49 -14.74 2.43
N ASP A 223 -3.91 -13.55 2.85
CA ASP A 223 -5.24 -13.01 2.56
C ASP A 223 -5.36 -12.63 1.07
N HIS A 224 -6.20 -13.36 0.35
CA HIS A 224 -6.39 -13.18 -1.08
C HIS A 224 -6.88 -11.77 -1.45
N THR A 225 -7.73 -11.16 -0.63
CA THR A 225 -8.24 -9.82 -0.90
C THR A 225 -7.10 -8.80 -0.75
N ALA A 226 -6.27 -8.91 0.29
CA ALA A 226 -5.10 -8.05 0.47
C ALA A 226 -4.07 -8.21 -0.65
N ILE A 227 -3.81 -9.45 -1.10
CA ILE A 227 -2.92 -9.71 -2.25
C ILE A 227 -3.46 -9.01 -3.50
N MET A 228 -4.75 -9.15 -3.79
CA MET A 228 -5.35 -8.57 -4.99
C MET A 228 -5.44 -7.04 -4.92
N THR A 229 -5.69 -6.47 -3.73
CA THR A 229 -5.64 -5.03 -3.50
C THR A 229 -4.23 -4.50 -3.76
N ALA A 230 -3.19 -5.14 -3.20
CA ALA A 230 -1.80 -4.79 -3.48
C ALA A 230 -1.46 -4.90 -4.98
N ALA A 231 -1.87 -5.98 -5.64
CA ALA A 231 -1.61 -6.22 -7.06
C ALA A 231 -2.30 -5.20 -7.97
N THR A 232 -3.40 -4.59 -7.52
CA THR A 232 -4.14 -3.56 -8.26
C THR A 232 -3.53 -2.18 -8.07
N ILE A 233 -3.08 -1.87 -6.85
CA ILE A 233 -2.51 -0.56 -6.49
C ILE A 233 -1.07 -0.43 -6.98
N GLN A 234 -0.24 -1.48 -6.82
CA GLN A 234 1.19 -1.42 -7.12
C GLN A 234 1.51 -0.84 -8.51
N PRO A 235 0.84 -1.23 -9.62
CA PRO A 235 1.13 -0.68 -10.94
C PRO A 235 0.90 0.83 -11.02
N VAL A 236 -0.10 1.35 -10.30
CA VAL A 236 -0.40 2.80 -10.24
C VAL A 236 0.74 3.55 -9.56
N GLU A 237 1.25 3.04 -8.43
CA GLU A 237 2.40 3.65 -7.73
C GLU A 237 3.65 3.69 -8.62
N THR A 238 3.86 2.68 -9.46
CA THR A 238 4.96 2.72 -10.43
C THR A 238 4.75 3.72 -11.57
N MET A 239 3.49 4.01 -11.94
CA MET A 239 3.20 5.06 -12.91
C MET A 239 3.41 6.45 -12.31
N HIS A 240 3.06 6.66 -11.02
CA HIS A 240 3.40 7.89 -10.29
C HIS A 240 4.90 8.10 -10.27
N ALA A 241 5.66 7.07 -9.87
CA ALA A 241 7.13 7.10 -9.88
C ALA A 241 7.70 7.41 -11.27
N ALA A 242 7.13 6.83 -12.33
CA ALA A 242 7.58 7.09 -13.70
C ALA A 242 7.35 8.55 -14.14
N ILE A 243 6.19 9.14 -13.80
CA ILE A 243 5.90 10.55 -14.08
C ILE A 243 6.83 11.46 -13.27
N LEU A 244 7.10 11.13 -12.00
CA LEU A 244 8.02 11.89 -11.16
C LEU A 244 9.46 11.86 -11.71
N ASN A 245 9.91 10.71 -12.23
CA ASN A 245 11.19 10.61 -12.94
C ASN A 245 11.25 11.57 -14.14
N PHE A 246 10.18 11.67 -14.94
CA PHE A 246 10.11 12.67 -16.03
C PHE A 246 10.21 14.10 -15.53
N ILE A 247 9.55 14.44 -14.41
CA ILE A 247 9.59 15.78 -13.79
C ILE A 247 11.02 16.13 -13.38
N ILE A 248 11.76 15.21 -12.77
CA ILE A 248 13.14 15.45 -12.32
C ILE A 248 14.20 15.25 -13.41
N GLY A 249 13.79 14.87 -14.63
CA GLY A 249 14.68 14.69 -15.78
C GLY A 249 15.47 13.38 -15.79
N GLU A 250 14.97 12.35 -15.09
CA GLU A 250 15.54 11.01 -15.05
C GLU A 250 14.83 10.07 -16.03
N TYR A 251 15.43 8.91 -16.29
CA TYR A 251 14.80 7.87 -17.09
C TYR A 251 13.58 7.33 -16.34
N PRO A 252 12.38 7.23 -16.96
CA PRO A 252 11.13 6.98 -16.25
C PRO A 252 11.06 5.64 -15.50
N ILE A 253 11.76 4.61 -15.99
CA ILE A 253 11.79 3.27 -15.40
C ILE A 253 13.25 2.81 -15.28
N PRO A 254 14.03 3.36 -14.32
CA PRO A 254 15.47 3.12 -14.25
C PRO A 254 15.82 1.67 -13.90
N ASP A 255 14.92 0.98 -13.19
CA ASP A 255 15.06 -0.41 -12.79
C ASP A 255 14.15 -1.34 -13.61
N THR A 256 14.68 -2.47 -14.04
CA THR A 256 13.90 -3.46 -14.83
C THR A 256 12.88 -4.21 -13.98
N PHE A 257 13.11 -4.32 -12.68
CA PHE A 257 12.25 -5.02 -11.73
C PHE A 257 12.03 -4.15 -10.50
N ILE A 258 10.81 -4.18 -9.98
CA ILE A 258 10.46 -3.55 -8.73
C ILE A 258 11.02 -4.42 -7.59
N GLY A 259 11.87 -3.82 -6.76
CA GLY A 259 12.45 -4.50 -5.60
C GLY A 259 11.49 -4.62 -4.42
N ILE A 260 12.02 -5.10 -3.29
CA ILE A 260 11.33 -5.08 -1.98
C ILE A 260 12.25 -4.56 -0.86
N SER A 261 13.37 -3.94 -1.24
CA SER A 261 14.42 -3.52 -0.31
C SER A 261 13.99 -2.40 0.63
N THR A 262 13.08 -1.54 0.19
CA THR A 262 12.53 -0.42 0.98
C THR A 262 11.06 -0.65 1.35
N ALA A 263 10.54 -1.87 1.14
CA ALA A 263 9.19 -2.24 1.54
C ALA A 263 9.01 -2.02 3.05
N LEU A 264 7.92 -1.38 3.44
CA LEU A 264 7.57 -1.28 4.85
C LEU A 264 7.20 -2.66 5.40
N LYS A 265 7.61 -2.89 6.64
CA LYS A 265 7.39 -4.13 7.38
C LYS A 265 6.23 -3.95 8.35
N PRO A 266 5.64 -5.05 8.87
CA PRO A 266 4.52 -4.95 9.81
C PRO A 266 4.84 -4.12 11.06
N ASP A 267 6.09 -4.14 11.52
CA ASP A 267 6.57 -3.37 12.69
C ASP A 267 6.73 -1.87 12.44
N SER A 268 6.53 -1.40 11.20
CA SER A 268 6.47 0.02 10.89
C SER A 268 5.24 0.72 11.48
N LEU A 269 4.17 -0.02 11.81
CA LEU A 269 2.94 0.54 12.40
C LEU A 269 3.17 0.89 13.88
N ALA A 270 2.93 2.15 14.22
CA ALA A 270 3.12 2.67 15.58
C ALA A 270 1.95 2.36 16.52
N VAL A 271 0.75 2.10 15.98
CA VAL A 271 -0.42 1.63 16.75
C VAL A 271 -0.29 0.13 16.98
N ARG A 272 -0.42 -0.29 18.24
CA ARG A 272 -0.38 -1.71 18.64
C ARG A 272 -1.77 -2.33 18.64
#